data_AF-W7XBU9-F1
#
_entry.id   AF-W7XBU9-F1
#
_cell.length_a   1.000
_cell.length_b   1.000
_cell.length_c   1.000
_cell.angle_alpha   90.00
_cell.angle_beta   90.00
_cell.angle_gamma   90.00
#
_symmetry.space_group_name_H-M   'P 1'
#
loop_
_entity.id
_entity.type
_entity.pdbx_description
1 polymer ?
#
loop_
_entity_poly.entity_id
_entity_poly.type
_entity_poly.pdbx_seq_one_letter_code
_entity_poly.pdbx_strand_id
1 'polypeptide(L)' 'FNKIGDEGASGLGSALAKCINLSNLTLDLSLNEIGDQGASGLGSALAKCINLSNLTLIL' A
#
# COMPACT_ATOMS: atom_id res chain seq x y z
N PHE A 1 -3.69 10.19 -14.27
CA PHE A 1 -3.20 8.82 -14.49
C PHE A 1 -1.78 8.73 -13.97
N ASN A 2 -1.63 8.11 -12.80
CA ASN A 2 -0.33 7.55 -12.41
C ASN A 2 -0.30 6.11 -12.90
N LYS A 3 0.82 5.66 -13.45
CA LYS A 3 0.97 4.30 -13.99
C LYS A 3 1.66 3.41 -12.97
N ILE A 4 1.15 3.38 -11.74
CA ILE A 4 1.65 2.41 -10.74
C ILE A 4 1.08 1.05 -11.13
N GLY A 5 1.96 0.17 -11.61
CA GLY A 5 1.65 -1.25 -11.81
C GLY A 5 2.06 -2.10 -10.60
N ASP A 6 2.07 -3.42 -10.77
CA ASP A 6 2.39 -4.38 -9.70
C ASP A 6 3.75 -4.13 -9.03
N GLU A 7 4.77 -3.80 -9.82
CA GLU A 7 6.11 -3.51 -9.32
C GLU A 7 6.13 -2.21 -8.50
N GLY A 8 5.43 -1.18 -8.96
CA GLY A 8 5.30 0.07 -8.22
C GLY A 8 4.54 -0.10 -6.90
N ALA A 9 3.46 -0.90 -6.91
CA ALA A 9 2.72 -1.25 -5.70
C ALA A 9 3.58 -2.06 -4.72
N SER A 10 4.40 -2.98 -5.21
CA SER A 10 5.36 -3.74 -4.38
C SER A 10 6.45 -2.84 -3.79
N GLY A 11 6.95 -1.87 -4.55
CA GLY A 11 7.90 -0.87 -4.09
C GLY A 11 7.31 0.04 -3.00
N LEU A 12 6.08 0.52 -3.22
CA LEU A 12 5.33 1.28 -2.23
C LEU A 12 5.11 0.47 -0.95
N GLY A 13 4.67 -0.79 -1.07
CA GLY A 13 4.52 -1.71 0.07
C GLY A 13 5.83 -1.87 0.84
N SER A 14 6.94 -2.10 0.15
CA SER A 14 8.26 -2.24 0.78
C SER A 14 8.68 -1.00 1.58
N ALA A 15 8.29 0.19 1.14
CA ALA A 15 8.50 1.42 1.91
C ALA A 15 7.56 1.51 3.12
N LEU A 16 6.25 1.26 2.93
CA LEU A 16 5.25 1.29 3.99
C LEU A 16 5.56 0.29 5.12
N ALA A 17 6.08 -0.88 4.79
CA ALA A 17 6.49 -1.90 5.77
C ALA A 17 7.53 -1.40 6.78
N LYS A 18 8.26 -0.33 6.49
CA LYS A 18 9.23 0.30 7.41
C LYS A 18 8.57 1.32 8.33
N CYS A 19 7.34 1.74 8.04
CA CYS A 19 6.58 2.72 8.82
C CYS A 19 5.85 2.06 9.99
N ILE A 20 6.58 1.31 10.83
CA ILE A 20 6.00 0.52 11.95
C ILE A 20 5.27 1.37 13.01
N ASN A 21 5.58 2.67 13.08
CA ASN A 21 4.97 3.62 14.01
C ASN A 21 3.79 4.39 13.40
N LEU A 22 3.41 4.09 12.15
CA LEU A 22 2.29 4.74 11.49
C LEU A 22 0.98 4.27 12.13
N SER A 23 0.20 5.21 12.67
CA SER A 23 -1.09 4.93 13.30
C SER A 23 -2.29 5.22 12.40
N ASN A 24 -2.09 6.08 11.39
CA ASN A 24 -3.11 6.51 10.45
C ASN A 24 -2.53 6.55 9.04
N LEU A 25 -3.22 5.91 8.09
CA LEU A 25 -2.85 5.94 6.67
C LEU A 25 -4.10 6.17 5.83
N THR A 26 -4.03 7.20 4.98
CA THR A 26 -4.92 7.34 3.82
C THR A 26 -4.08 7.13 2.59
N LEU A 27 -4.45 6.14 1.77
CA LEU A 27 -3.76 5.82 0.55
C LEU A 27 -4.77 5.79 -0.60
N ASP A 28 -4.60 6.71 -1.54
CA ASP A 28 -5.42 6.77 -2.75
C ASP A 28 -4.62 6.22 -3.93
N LEU A 29 -5.04 5.05 -4.40
CA LEU A 29 -4.50 4.35 -5.56
C LEU A 29 -5.50 4.35 -6.72
N SER A 30 -6.57 5.14 -6.63
CA SER A 30 -7.51 5.28 -7.73
C SER A 30 -6.78 5.69 -9.01
N LEU A 31 -7.24 5.15 -10.14
CA LEU A 31 -6.67 5.44 -11.46
C LEU A 31 -5.20 4.96 -11.63
N ASN A 32 -4.81 3.88 -10.94
CA ASN A 32 -3.58 3.11 -11.20
C ASN A 32 -3.90 1.73 -11.80
N GLU A 33 -2.89 1.04 -12.33
CA GLU A 33 -3.02 -0.26 -12.99
C GLU A 33 -2.43 -1.37 -12.12
N ILE A 34 -2.87 -1.46 -10.88
CA ILE A 34 -2.40 -2.47 -9.92
C ILE A 34 -3.19 -3.76 -10.14
N GLY A 35 -2.50 -4.84 -10.50
CA GLY A 35 -3.06 -6.17 -10.60
C GLY A 35 -3.02 -6.93 -9.27
N ASP A 36 -3.44 -8.19 -9.32
CA ASP A 36 -3.56 -9.05 -8.14
C ASP A 36 -2.23 -9.21 -7.40
N GLN A 37 -1.10 -9.25 -8.11
CA GLN A 37 0.22 -9.37 -7.50
C GLN A 37 0.62 -8.12 -6.73
N GLY A 38 0.41 -6.94 -7.31
CA GLY A 38 0.68 -5.67 -6.65
C GLY A 38 -0.21 -5.44 -5.43
N ALA A 39 -1.50 -5.78 -5.55
CA ALA A 39 -2.45 -5.71 -4.44
C ALA A 39 -2.07 -6.65 -3.28
N SER A 40 -1.69 -7.89 -3.60
CA SER A 40 -1.22 -8.88 -2.60
C SER A 40 0.07 -8.44 -1.90
N GLY A 41 1.03 -7.90 -2.67
CA GLY A 41 2.27 -7.34 -2.14
C GLY A 41 2.02 -6.15 -1.21
N LEU A 42 1.14 -5.24 -1.60
CA LEU A 42 0.76 -4.09 -0.80
C LEU A 42 0.05 -4.52 0.50
N GLY A 43 -0.89 -5.45 0.43
CA GLY A 43 -1.59 -6.00 1.61
C GLY A 43 -0.63 -6.66 2.61
N SER A 44 0.31 -7.47 2.10
CA SER A 44 1.35 -8.11 2.91
C SER A 44 2.26 -7.10 3.61
N ALA A 45 2.53 -5.96 2.96
CA ALA A 45 3.30 -4.89 3.55
C ALA A 45 2.53 -4.10 4.61
N LEU A 46 1.26 -3.77 4.36
CA LEU A 46 0.40 -3.08 5.32
C LEU A 46 0.24 -3.87 6.62
N ALA A 47 0.24 -5.21 6.54
CA ALA A 47 0.23 -6.08 7.72
C ALA A 47 1.46 -5.91 8.65
N LYS A 48 2.56 -5.32 8.16
CA LYS A 48 3.75 -5.00 8.98
C LYS A 48 3.65 -3.67 9.71
N CYS A 49 2.68 -2.82 9.36
CA CYS A 49 2.40 -1.57 10.07
C CYS A 49 1.66 -1.87 11.38
N ILE A 50 2.34 -2.44 12.37
CA ILE A 50 1.74 -3.00 13.59
C ILE A 50 0.94 -2.00 14.45
N ASN A 51 1.23 -0.69 14.33
CA ASN A 51 0.53 0.35 15.07
C ASN A 51 -0.61 0.99 14.26
N LEU A 52 -0.83 0.56 13.01
CA LEU A 52 -1.83 1.14 12.12
C LEU A 52 -3.23 0.83 12.64
N SER A 53 -3.93 1.86 13.09
CA SER A 53 -5.26 1.75 13.68
C SER A 53 -6.34 2.24 12.71
N ASN A 54 -6.02 3.25 11.89
CA ASN A 54 -6.94 3.78 10.88
C ASN A 54 -6.32 3.64 9.50
N LEU A 55 -6.97 2.86 8.64
CA LEU A 55 -6.62 2.72 7.23
C LEU A 55 -7.81 3.15 6.38
N THR A 56 -7.59 4.12 5.50
CA THR A 56 -8.47 4.41 4.36
C THR A 56 -7.73 4.09 3.09
N LEU A 57 -8.30 3.19 2.29
CA LEU A 57 -7.75 2.79 0.99
C LEU A 57 -8.78 3.10 -0.08
N ILE A 58 -8.39 3.91 -1.06
CA ILE A 58 -9.19 4.22 -2.25
C ILE A 58 -8.52 3.50 -3.42
N LEU A 59 -9.28 2.68 -4.15
CA LEU A 59 -8.81 1.85 -5.26
C LEU A 59 -9.46 2.29 -6.57
#